data_AF-A0A8C7ZXE9-F1
#
_entry.id   AF-A0A8C7ZXE9-F1
#
_cell.length_a   1.000
_cell.length_b   1.000
_cell.length_c   1.000
_cell.angle_alpha   90.00
_cell.angle_beta   90.00
_cell.angle_gamma   90.00
#
_symmetry.space_group_name_H-M   'P 1'
#
loop_
_entity.id
_entity.type
_entity.pdbx_description
1 polymer ?
#
loop_
_entity_poly.entity_id
_entity_poly.type
_entity_poly.pdbx_seq_one_letter_code
_entity_poly.pdbx_strand_id
1 'polypeptide(L)'
;MLDGNFVASCPLDGASVPSLGYKRQIVTGNSSKEIHRLTGRLPVGKMGRHFGDLAKIRHVITYSLSPFEQRAFPNYFSKGLPNVWRRFTTSFFKVAPPMIAMYLTYSWGNSVHEQGKKKNPADYEREE
;
A
#
# COMPACT_ATOMS: atom_id res chain seq x y z
N MET A 1 6.29 29.74 33.10
CA MET A 1 6.31 28.74 34.18
C MET A 1 6.35 27.37 33.51
N LEU A 2 7.53 26.75 33.59
CA LEU A 2 7.89 25.35 33.33
C LEU A 2 7.80 24.84 31.88
N ASP A 3 8.88 25.13 31.17
CA ASP A 3 9.50 24.25 30.18
C ASP A 3 9.91 22.90 30.81
N GLY A 4 9.79 21.81 30.07
CA GLY A 4 10.12 20.46 30.51
C GLY A 4 10.86 19.65 29.46
N ASN A 5 12.07 20.09 29.12
CA ASN A 5 13.07 19.27 28.40
C ASN A 5 13.50 18.11 29.31
N PHE A 6 13.07 16.88 28.99
CA PHE A 6 13.62 15.68 29.62
C PHE A 6 14.75 15.12 28.76
N VAL A 7 15.97 15.57 29.09
CA VAL A 7 17.23 14.94 28.67
C VAL A 7 17.38 13.67 29.51
N ALA A 8 17.22 12.51 28.88
CA ALA A 8 17.59 11.23 29.49
C ALA A 8 19.00 10.85 29.02
N SER A 9 19.92 11.02 29.96
CA SER A 9 21.33 10.64 29.92
C SER A 9 21.55 9.18 29.55
N CYS A 10 22.62 8.91 28.80
CA CYS A 10 23.18 7.59 28.57
C CYS A 10 23.55 6.90 29.90
N PRO A 11 23.31 5.59 30.03
CA PRO A 11 24.15 4.73 30.86
C PRO A 11 25.16 4.00 29.97
N LEU A 12 26.44 4.33 30.20
CA LEU A 12 27.57 3.47 29.88
C LEU A 12 27.52 2.28 30.85
N ASP A 13 27.20 1.08 30.36
CA ASP A 13 27.51 -0.16 31.06
C ASP A 13 27.90 -1.24 30.05
N GLY A 14 29.12 -1.75 30.23
CA GLY A 14 29.70 -2.80 29.42
C GLY A 14 29.09 -4.16 29.75
N ALA A 15 28.63 -4.86 28.71
CA ALA A 15 28.42 -6.30 28.77
C ALA A 15 28.72 -6.92 27.41
N SER A 16 29.79 -7.72 27.39
CA SER A 16 30.05 -8.89 26.54
C SER A 16 29.64 -8.81 25.07
N VAL A 17 30.66 -8.65 24.23
CA VAL A 17 30.65 -8.91 22.78
C VAL A 17 30.44 -10.40 22.52
N PRO A 18 29.42 -10.85 21.76
CA PRO A 18 29.52 -12.09 21.00
C PRO A 18 29.99 -11.74 19.60
N SER A 19 31.26 -12.06 19.35
CA SER A 19 31.87 -12.10 18.02
C SER A 19 31.13 -13.13 17.15
N LEU A 20 30.25 -12.68 16.25
CA LEU A 20 29.71 -13.54 15.20
C LEU A 20 29.39 -12.71 13.96
N GLY A 21 30.13 -12.99 12.89
CA GLY A 21 29.67 -12.79 11.53
C GLY A 21 29.84 -11.37 11.00
N TYR A 22 31.03 -11.13 10.46
CA TYR A 22 31.32 -10.09 9.47
C TYR A 22 30.28 -10.12 8.34
N LYS A 23 29.21 -9.32 8.42
CA LYS A 23 28.36 -9.00 7.26
C LYS A 23 28.83 -7.68 6.68
N ARG A 24 29.53 -7.81 5.56
CA ARG A 24 29.92 -6.73 4.65
C ARG A 24 28.69 -5.88 4.33
N GLN A 25 28.53 -4.73 5.00
CA GLN A 25 27.57 -3.71 4.59
C GLN A 25 28.11 -3.10 3.30
N ILE A 26 27.43 -3.36 2.18
CA ILE A 26 27.78 -2.75 0.89
C ILE A 26 27.21 -1.33 0.93
N VAL A 27 28.05 -0.36 1.29
CA VAL A 27 27.74 1.06 1.15
C VAL A 27 27.93 1.41 -0.34
N THR A 28 26.84 1.47 -1.10
CA THR A 28 26.87 2.02 -2.46
C THR A 28 26.87 3.55 -2.37
N GLY A 29 28.01 4.12 -1.99
CA GLY A 29 28.25 5.56 -2.07
C GLY A 29 28.68 5.92 -3.50
N ASN A 30 27.74 6.36 -4.36
CA ASN A 30 28.12 6.93 -5.64
C ASN A 30 28.56 8.39 -5.46
N SER A 31 29.83 8.55 -5.06
CA SER A 31 30.56 9.81 -5.08
C SER A 31 31.16 10.02 -6.47
N SER A 32 30.47 10.76 -7.32
CA SER A 32 31.04 11.58 -8.39
C SER A 32 29.87 12.14 -9.19
N LYS A 33 29.82 13.47 -9.35
CA LYS A 33 29.80 14.24 -10.62
C LYS A 33 29.63 15.71 -10.24
N GLU A 34 30.65 16.25 -9.60
CA GLU A 34 31.08 17.62 -9.92
C GLU A 34 31.67 17.55 -11.35
N ILE A 35 31.68 18.66 -12.09
CA ILE A 35 32.00 18.76 -13.53
C ILE A 35 30.75 18.63 -14.42
N HIS A 36 30.08 19.78 -14.62
CA HIS A 36 29.79 20.42 -15.91
C HIS A 36 28.79 21.57 -15.66
N ARG A 37 29.33 22.72 -15.22
CA ARG A 37 28.76 24.01 -15.63
C ARG A 37 29.03 24.16 -17.13
N LEU A 38 28.17 24.93 -17.80
CA LEU A 38 28.23 25.35 -19.22
C LEU A 38 27.50 24.42 -20.20
N THR A 39 26.23 24.71 -20.47
CA THR A 39 25.66 25.07 -21.80
C THR A 39 24.13 24.98 -21.76
N GLY A 40 23.48 25.95 -22.41
CA GLY A 40 22.03 26.15 -22.38
C GLY A 40 21.25 25.34 -23.41
N ARG A 41 19.94 25.24 -23.13
CA ARG A 41 18.77 25.25 -24.05
C ARG A 41 18.77 24.30 -25.26
N LEU A 42 17.82 23.35 -25.26
CA LEU A 42 16.71 23.22 -26.23
C LEU A 42 15.67 22.21 -25.67
N PRO A 43 14.34 22.47 -25.75
CA PRO A 43 13.32 21.47 -25.42
C PRO A 43 12.70 20.91 -26.71
N VAL A 44 13.01 19.67 -27.10
CA VAL A 44 12.28 18.98 -28.18
C VAL A 44 12.29 17.46 -27.94
N GLY A 45 11.08 16.88 -27.88
CA GLY A 45 10.82 15.58 -28.50
C GLY A 45 11.08 14.32 -27.68
N LYS A 46 9.99 13.77 -27.11
CA LYS A 46 9.71 12.34 -26.87
C LYS A 46 10.90 11.38 -27.00
N MET A 47 11.59 11.13 -25.89
CA MET A 47 12.39 9.93 -25.67
C MET A 47 11.98 9.35 -24.33
N GLY A 48 11.78 8.03 -24.27
CA GLY A 48 11.33 7.35 -23.07
C GLY A 48 12.19 7.75 -21.86
N ARG A 49 11.56 7.93 -20.70
CA ARG A 49 12.34 8.18 -19.48
C ARG A 49 13.25 6.96 -19.25
N HIS A 50 14.57 7.15 -19.32
CA HIS A 50 15.55 6.10 -19.14
C HIS A 50 16.20 6.19 -17.75
N PHE A 51 16.64 5.04 -17.23
CA PHE A 51 17.43 5.01 -15.99
C PHE A 51 18.69 5.87 -16.16
N GLY A 52 18.81 6.91 -15.33
CA GLY A 52 19.87 7.92 -15.42
C GLY A 52 19.35 9.36 -15.56
N ASP A 53 18.18 9.57 -16.15
CA ASP A 53 17.58 10.91 -16.40
C ASP A 53 16.11 10.99 -15.91
N LEU A 54 15.85 10.47 -14.71
CA LEU A 54 14.49 10.48 -14.12
C LEU A 54 14.29 11.62 -13.13
N ALA A 55 15.21 11.78 -12.20
CA ALA A 55 15.11 12.74 -11.11
C ALA A 55 16.49 13.03 -10.51
N LYS A 56 16.71 14.28 -10.10
CA LYS A 56 17.90 14.69 -9.36
C LYS A 56 17.66 14.50 -7.87
N ILE A 57 18.00 13.32 -7.36
CA ILE A 57 17.92 12.98 -5.93
C ILE A 57 19.31 13.15 -5.31
N ARG A 58 19.42 13.81 -4.16
CA ARG A 58 20.67 14.01 -3.42
C ARG A 58 20.52 13.46 -2.00
N HIS A 59 21.57 12.82 -1.48
CA HIS A 59 21.69 12.37 -0.09
C HIS A 59 20.58 11.43 0.42
N VAL A 60 20.18 10.43 -0.37
CA VAL A 60 19.31 9.34 0.10
C VAL A 60 20.14 8.07 0.22
N ILE A 61 20.22 7.52 1.42
CA ILE A 61 20.95 6.27 1.70
C ILE A 61 19.91 5.15 1.87
N THR A 62 20.02 4.09 1.06
CA THR A 62 19.12 2.94 1.12
C THR A 62 19.91 1.68 1.46
N TYR A 63 19.43 0.91 2.44
CA TYR A 63 20.03 -0.36 2.83
C TYR A 63 19.18 -1.52 2.31
N SER A 64 19.83 -2.54 1.79
CA SER A 64 19.19 -3.77 1.30
C SER A 64 19.99 -4.99 1.74
N LEU A 65 19.28 -6.07 2.11
CA LEU A 65 19.87 -7.36 2.43
C LEU A 65 19.80 -8.30 1.21
N SER A 66 20.74 -9.21 1.04
CA SER A 66 20.71 -10.18 -0.07
C SER A 66 19.47 -11.09 0.03
N PRO A 67 18.81 -11.44 -1.11
CA PRO A 67 17.61 -12.27 -1.10
C PRO A 67 17.78 -13.64 -0.43
N PHE A 68 18.96 -14.23 -0.52
CA PHE A 68 19.28 -15.54 0.09
C PHE A 68 19.39 -15.51 1.61
N GLU A 69 19.41 -14.31 2.19
CA GLU A 69 19.54 -14.08 3.62
C GLU A 69 18.21 -13.62 4.24
N GLN A 70 17.23 -13.31 3.39
CA GLN A 70 15.88 -12.93 3.78
C GLN A 70 14.97 -14.16 3.76
N ARG A 71 14.00 -14.20 4.67
CA ARG A 71 12.88 -15.13 4.55
C ARG A 71 11.93 -14.61 3.48
N ALA A 72 11.43 -15.47 2.59
CA ALA A 72 10.50 -15.08 1.53
C ALA A 72 9.16 -14.51 2.07
N PHE A 73 8.68 -15.05 3.20
CA PHE A 73 7.47 -14.58 3.89
C PHE A 73 7.73 -14.30 5.37
N PRO A 74 8.34 -13.16 5.72
CA PRO A 74 8.54 -12.78 7.11
C PRO A 74 7.22 -12.28 7.73
N ASN A 75 6.95 -12.63 9.00
CA ASN A 75 5.85 -12.06 9.80
C ASN A 75 4.45 -12.12 9.16
N TYR A 76 4.13 -13.23 8.49
CA TYR A 76 2.86 -13.39 7.79
C TYR A 76 1.64 -13.19 8.70
N PHE A 77 1.62 -13.87 9.85
CA PHE A 77 0.49 -13.78 10.78
C PHE A 77 0.51 -12.49 11.62
N SER A 78 1.69 -12.06 12.09
CA SER A 78 1.80 -10.93 13.01
C SER A 78 1.71 -9.56 12.32
N LYS A 79 2.11 -9.45 11.05
CA LYS A 79 2.09 -8.18 10.30
C LYS A 79 1.33 -8.26 8.99
N GLY A 80 1.34 -9.41 8.32
CA GLY A 80 0.59 -9.61 7.07
C GLY A 80 -0.92 -9.50 7.28
N LEU A 81 -1.50 -10.37 8.12
CA LEU A 81 -2.95 -10.40 8.37
C LEU A 81 -3.51 -9.08 8.93
N PRO A 82 -2.91 -8.43 9.95
CA PRO A 82 -3.43 -7.16 10.45
C PRO A 82 -3.38 -6.03 9.40
N ASN A 83 -2.37 -6.01 8.53
CA ASN A 83 -2.29 -5.02 7.46
C ASN A 83 -3.29 -5.30 6.33
N VAL A 84 -3.56 -6.57 6.00
CA VAL A 84 -4.63 -6.94 5.06
C VAL A 84 -5.99 -6.54 5.62
N TRP A 85 -6.26 -6.83 6.89
CA TRP A 85 -7.50 -6.43 7.55
C TRP A 85 -7.70 -4.90 7.53
N ARG A 86 -6.66 -4.13 7.89
CA ARG A 86 -6.70 -2.66 7.82
C ARG A 86 -6.98 -2.15 6.40
N ARG A 87 -6.42 -2.78 5.38
CA ARG A 87 -6.68 -2.42 3.97
C ARG A 87 -8.11 -2.76 3.55
N PHE A 88 -8.60 -3.92 3.97
CA PHE A 88 -9.96 -4.37 3.70
C PHE A 88 -11.00 -3.43 4.30
N THR A 89 -10.88 -3.09 5.60
CA THR A 89 -11.84 -2.22 6.29
C THR A 89 -11.90 -0.82 5.68
N THR A 90 -10.77 -0.29 5.21
CA THR A 90 -10.71 1.04 4.56
C THR A 90 -11.49 1.08 3.23
N SER A 91 -11.52 -0.03 2.50
CA SER A 91 -12.18 -0.11 1.19
C SER A 91 -13.60 -0.65 1.28
N PHE A 92 -13.92 -1.44 2.31
CA PHE A 92 -15.21 -2.12 2.45
C PHE A 92 -16.39 -1.15 2.38
N PHE A 93 -16.33 -0.04 3.12
CA PHE A 93 -17.43 0.95 3.12
C PHE A 93 -17.59 1.73 1.81
N LYS A 94 -16.59 1.71 0.93
CA LYS A 94 -16.69 2.34 -0.39
C LYS A 94 -17.36 1.43 -1.41
N VAL A 95 -17.18 0.11 -1.27
CA VAL A 95 -17.63 -0.89 -2.25
C VAL A 95 -18.92 -1.60 -1.81
N ALA A 96 -19.09 -1.83 -0.50
CA ALA A 96 -20.22 -2.60 0.02
C ALA A 96 -21.58 -1.92 -0.21
N PRO A 97 -21.76 -0.59 0.03
CA PRO A 97 -23.08 0.03 -0.14
C PRO A 97 -23.69 -0.11 -1.55
N PRO A 98 -22.98 0.19 -2.67
CA PRO A 98 -23.55 0.01 -4.00
C PRO A 98 -23.81 -1.46 -4.34
N MET A 99 -22.95 -2.38 -3.89
CA MET A 99 -23.15 -3.82 -4.11
C MET A 99 -24.39 -4.35 -3.40
N ILE A 100 -24.63 -3.90 -2.15
CA ILE A 100 -25.82 -4.29 -1.39
C ILE A 100 -27.08 -3.72 -2.05
N ALA A 101 -27.06 -2.44 -2.44
CA ALA A 101 -28.19 -1.80 -3.12
C ALA A 101 -28.56 -2.51 -4.43
N MET A 102 -27.55 -2.91 -5.21
CA MET A 102 -27.75 -3.69 -6.44
C MET A 102 -28.40 -5.04 -6.14
N TYR A 103 -27.92 -5.76 -5.11
CA TYR A 103 -28.46 -7.06 -4.73
C TYR A 103 -29.92 -6.98 -4.25
N LEU A 104 -30.25 -5.96 -3.45
CA LEU A 104 -31.63 -5.74 -2.98
C LEU A 104 -32.58 -5.41 -4.14
N THR A 105 -32.14 -4.59 -5.08
CA THR A 105 -32.94 -4.25 -6.27
C THR A 105 -33.16 -5.48 -7.15
N TYR A 106 -32.14 -6.32 -7.30
CA TYR A 106 -32.22 -7.57 -8.06
C TYR A 106 -33.21 -8.57 -7.42
N SER A 107 -33.12 -8.80 -6.12
CA SER A 107 -34.01 -9.75 -5.44
C SER A 107 -35.46 -9.27 -5.46
N TRP A 108 -35.69 -7.98 -5.23
CA TRP A 108 -37.01 -7.37 -5.35
C TRP A 108 -37.58 -7.51 -6.77
N GLY A 109 -36.80 -7.15 -7.79
CA GLY A 109 -37.23 -7.22 -9.19
C GLY A 109 -37.66 -8.64 -9.60
N ASN A 110 -36.89 -9.65 -9.20
CA ASN A 110 -37.25 -11.05 -9.45
C ASN A 110 -38.54 -11.46 -8.72
N SER A 111 -38.69 -11.09 -7.45
CA SER A 111 -39.88 -11.43 -6.66
C SER A 111 -41.17 -10.82 -7.22
N VAL A 112 -41.11 -9.58 -7.71
CA VAL A 112 -42.26 -8.89 -8.31
C VAL A 112 -42.58 -9.48 -9.67
N HIS A 113 -41.57 -9.80 -10.48
CA HIS A 113 -41.77 -10.44 -11.78
C HIS A 113 -42.43 -11.81 -11.66
N GLU A 114 -42.03 -12.60 -10.66
CA GLU A 114 -42.65 -13.89 -10.37
C GLU A 114 -44.10 -13.73 -9.88
N GLN A 115 -44.38 -12.72 -9.05
CA GLN A 115 -45.74 -12.42 -8.60
C GLN A 115 -46.63 -11.93 -9.75
N GLY A 116 -46.13 -11.07 -10.63
CA GLY A 116 -46.86 -10.54 -11.78
C GLY A 116 -47.19 -11.59 -12.84
N LYS A 117 -46.46 -12.72 -12.87
CA LYS A 117 -46.78 -13.87 -13.74
C LYS A 117 -47.91 -14.75 -13.19
N LYS A 118 -48.27 -14.61 -11.91
CA LYS A 118 -49.36 -15.40 -11.32
C LYS A 118 -50.69 -14.76 -11.66
N LYS A 119 -51.67 -15.58 -12.01
CA LYS A 119 -53.05 -15.14 -12.23
C LYS A 119 -53.66 -14.69 -10.91
N ASN A 120 -54.36 -13.57 -10.91
CA ASN A 120 -55.06 -13.08 -9.73
C ASN A 120 -56.49 -13.68 -9.70
N PRO A 121 -56.89 -14.41 -8.64
CA PRO A 121 -58.20 -15.04 -8.57
C PRO A 121 -59.37 -14.02 -8.53
N ALA A 122 -59.14 -12.81 -7.99
CA ALA A 122 -60.16 -11.78 -7.86
C ALA A 122 -60.66 -11.20 -9.20
N ASP A 123 -59.91 -11.38 -10.28
CA ASP A 123 -60.30 -10.89 -11.61
C ASP A 123 -61.33 -11.81 -12.29
N TYR A 124 -61.58 -13.02 -11.73
CA TYR A 124 -62.52 -14.01 -12.29
C TYR A 124 -63.85 -14.09 -11.51
N GLU A 125 -64.00 -13.35 -10.42
CA GLU A 125 -65.21 -13.39 -9.55
C GLU A 125 -66.40 -12.61 -10.12
N ARG A 126 -66.22 -11.85 -11.21
CA ARG A 126 -67.22 -10.90 -11.74
C ARG A 126 -67.65 -11.19 -13.19
N GLU A 127 -67.31 -12.36 -13.72
CA GLU A 127 -67.67 -12.81 -15.08
C GLU A 127 -68.80 -13.87 -15.12
N GLU A 128 -69.59 -13.96 -14.03
CA GLU A 128 -70.91 -14.63 -14.00
C GLU A 128 -72.03 -13.60 -14.20
#